data_AF-A0A1F9NQL3-F1
#
_entry.id   AF-A0A1F9NQL3-F1
#
_cell.length_a   1.000
_cell.length_b   1.000
_cell.length_c   1.000
_cell.angle_alpha   90.00
_cell.angle_beta   90.00
_cell.angle_gamma   90.00
#
_symmetry.space_group_name_H-M   'P 1'
#
loop_
_entity.id
_entity.type
_entity.pdbx_description
1 polymer ?
#
loop_
_entity_poly.entity_id
_entity_poly.type
_entity_poly.pdbx_seq_one_letter_code
_entity_poly.pdbx_strand_id
1 'polypeptide(L)'
;MRSMQANKILAIFPGAQGETNAAFFKLANDEKGHFLTLEDLYDRNVRSEMWAPYKDILAKEGLPDIDELVQDTHKELLARIRGVATKREVLEMALMLEKEAFTLFGDASAKMTNPDLKKVFDFLAGFERNHVVLIEKELAAL
;
A
#
# COMPACT_ATOMS: atom_id res chain seq x y z
N MET A 1 -24.26 13.28 7.15
CA MET A 1 -22.98 14.01 7.04
C MET A 1 -21.89 13.16 6.38
N ARG A 2 -22.18 12.49 5.25
CA ARG A 2 -21.24 11.58 4.54
C ARG A 2 -20.61 12.20 3.27
N SER A 3 -20.97 13.44 2.90
CA SER A 3 -20.53 14.06 1.64
C SER A 3 -19.33 15.00 1.75
N MET A 4 -18.81 15.31 2.94
CA MET A 4 -17.70 16.27 3.09
C MET A 4 -16.30 15.65 2.99
N GLN A 5 -16.15 14.34 3.15
CA GLN A 5 -14.83 13.69 3.10
C GLN A 5 -14.37 13.32 1.68
N ALA A 6 -15.31 13.07 0.76
CA ALA A 6 -14.99 12.82 -0.65
C ALA A 6 -14.37 14.05 -1.35
N ASN A 7 -14.70 15.27 -0.89
CA ASN A 7 -14.24 16.51 -1.50
C ASN A 7 -12.81 16.95 -1.12
N LYS A 8 -12.15 16.30 -0.16
CA LYS A 8 -10.77 16.67 0.23
C LYS A 8 -9.68 15.98 -0.58
N ILE A 9 -9.94 14.79 -1.12
CA ILE A 9 -8.96 14.05 -1.93
C ILE A 9 -8.81 14.70 -3.32
N LEU A 10 -9.90 15.25 -3.87
CA LEU A 10 -9.91 15.95 -5.17
C LEU A 10 -9.15 17.29 -5.18
N ALA A 11 -8.86 17.88 -4.02
CA ALA A 11 -8.20 19.20 -3.92
C ALA A 11 -6.66 19.13 -4.01
N ILE A 12 -6.06 17.94 -4.01
CA ILE A 12 -4.59 17.76 -4.05
C ILE A 12 -4.06 17.69 -5.50
N PHE A 13 -4.92 17.44 -6.48
CA PHE A 13 -4.53 17.23 -7.89
C PHE A 13 -5.34 18.10 -8.86
N PRO A 14 -5.05 19.41 -8.96
CA PRO A 14 -5.78 20.32 -9.85
C PRO A 14 -5.53 20.08 -11.35
N GLY A 15 -4.54 19.26 -11.73
CA GLY A 15 -4.16 19.01 -13.13
C GLY A 15 -4.84 17.82 -13.81
N ALA A 16 -5.65 17.02 -13.10
CA ALA A 16 -6.21 15.76 -13.63
C ALA A 16 -7.64 15.90 -14.19
N GLN A 17 -7.94 17.01 -14.86
CA GLN A 17 -9.21 17.16 -15.60
C GLN A 17 -9.01 16.84 -17.08
N GLY A 18 -9.30 15.59 -17.44
CA GLY A 18 -9.31 15.10 -18.82
C GLY A 18 -8.83 13.67 -18.92
N GLU A 19 -9.76 12.74 -19.15
CA GLU A 19 -9.53 11.37 -19.61
C GLU A 19 -8.31 10.62 -19.07
N THR A 20 -8.39 10.18 -17.80
CA THR A 20 -7.94 8.86 -17.28
C THR A 20 -7.95 8.95 -15.75
N ASN A 21 -9.03 8.51 -15.11
CA ASN A 21 -9.11 8.42 -13.65
C ASN A 21 -9.56 7.05 -13.16
N ALA A 22 -10.16 6.22 -14.02
CA ALA A 22 -10.67 4.90 -13.63
C ALA A 22 -9.55 3.95 -13.18
N ALA A 23 -8.39 3.93 -13.86
CA ALA A 23 -7.26 3.10 -13.48
C ALA A 23 -6.71 3.48 -12.10
N PHE A 24 -6.50 4.78 -11.84
CA PHE A 24 -6.05 5.27 -10.54
C PHE A 24 -7.06 4.96 -9.42
N PHE A 25 -8.36 5.18 -9.65
CA PHE A 25 -9.39 4.83 -8.67
C PHE A 25 -9.47 3.34 -8.41
N LYS A 26 -9.27 2.51 -9.43
CA LYS A 26 -9.22 1.06 -9.28
C LYS A 26 -8.03 0.67 -8.40
N LEU A 27 -6.81 1.07 -8.78
CA LEU A 27 -5.59 0.81 -8.02
C LEU A 27 -5.74 1.24 -6.56
N ALA A 28 -6.19 2.47 -6.32
CA ALA A 28 -6.38 2.97 -4.94
C ALA A 28 -7.40 2.17 -4.12
N ASN A 29 -8.47 1.64 -4.74
CA ASN A 29 -9.43 0.79 -4.05
C ASN A 29 -8.88 -0.61 -3.79
N ASP A 30 -8.11 -1.16 -4.72
CA ASP A 30 -7.45 -2.46 -4.57
C ASP A 30 -6.43 -2.39 -3.43
N GLU A 31 -5.59 -1.35 -3.38
CA GLU A 31 -4.62 -1.14 -2.28
C GLU A 31 -5.28 -0.97 -0.92
N LYS A 32 -6.44 -0.30 -0.87
CA LYS A 32 -7.23 -0.24 0.36
C LYS A 32 -7.71 -1.63 0.80
N GLY A 33 -8.10 -2.48 -0.15
CA GLY A 33 -8.47 -3.87 0.14
C GLY A 33 -7.30 -4.69 0.67
N HIS A 34 -6.11 -4.51 0.09
CA HIS A 34 -4.88 -5.15 0.55
C HIS A 34 -4.56 -4.76 2.00
N PHE A 35 -4.60 -3.46 2.33
CA PHE A 35 -4.38 -2.97 3.69
C PHE A 35 -5.31 -3.62 4.71
N LEU A 36 -6.63 -3.65 4.43
CA LEU A 36 -7.61 -4.25 5.33
C LEU A 36 -7.38 -5.75 5.54
N THR A 37 -6.94 -6.45 4.49
CA THR A 37 -6.61 -7.88 4.56
C THR A 37 -5.38 -8.11 5.45
N LEU A 38 -4.34 -7.29 5.29
CA LEU A 38 -3.12 -7.38 6.11
C LEU A 38 -3.39 -7.01 7.58
N GLU A 39 -4.21 -5.99 7.84
CA GLU A 39 -4.64 -5.60 9.19
C GLU A 39 -5.38 -6.76 9.90
N ASP A 40 -6.37 -7.37 9.24
CA ASP A 40 -7.10 -8.52 9.77
C ASP A 40 -6.18 -9.74 10.01
N LEU A 41 -5.25 -10.02 9.09
CA LEU A 41 -4.27 -11.08 9.29
C LEU A 41 -3.35 -10.82 10.47
N TYR A 42 -2.87 -9.59 10.64
CA TYR A 42 -2.05 -9.19 11.77
C TYR A 42 -2.80 -9.38 13.09
N ASP A 43 -4.05 -8.89 13.15
CA ASP A 43 -4.90 -9.02 14.33
C ASP A 43 -5.15 -10.49 14.69
N ARG A 44 -5.36 -11.37 13.71
CA ARG A 44 -5.63 -12.79 13.95
C ARG A 44 -4.40 -13.63 14.29
N ASN A 45 -3.25 -13.33 13.68
CA ASN A 45 -2.08 -14.23 13.73
C ASN A 45 -0.95 -13.73 14.62
N VAL A 46 -0.83 -12.41 14.81
CA VAL A 46 0.19 -11.80 15.67
C VAL A 46 -0.43 -11.36 16.99
N ARG A 47 -1.68 -10.91 16.98
CA ARG A 47 -2.34 -10.21 18.10
C ARG A 47 -3.22 -11.12 18.96
N SER A 48 -2.76 -12.33 19.30
CA SER A 48 -3.62 -13.36 19.91
C SER A 48 -3.87 -13.26 21.42
N GLU A 49 -3.24 -12.38 22.22
CA GLU A 49 -3.58 -12.27 23.65
C GLU A 49 -3.48 -10.84 24.23
N MET A 50 -4.56 -10.46 24.93
CA MET A 50 -4.73 -9.28 25.80
C MET A 50 -4.47 -7.88 25.22
N TRP A 51 -5.56 -7.13 25.13
CA TRP A 51 -5.58 -5.68 25.05
C TRP A 51 -4.72 -5.03 26.13
N ALA A 52 -3.57 -4.47 25.73
CA ALA A 52 -3.01 -3.28 26.34
C ALA A 52 -3.07 -2.18 25.27
N PRO A 53 -3.66 -1.00 25.53
CA PRO A 53 -3.67 0.09 24.57
C PRO A 53 -2.24 0.42 24.14
N TYR A 54 -2.04 0.81 22.88
CA TYR A 54 -0.74 1.04 22.19
C TYR A 54 0.39 1.60 23.08
N LYS A 55 0.06 2.54 23.97
CA LYS A 55 0.94 3.16 24.96
C LYS A 55 1.55 2.21 26.02
N ASP A 56 0.91 1.09 26.34
CA ASP A 56 1.31 0.18 27.41
C ASP A 56 2.21 -0.98 26.90
N ILE A 57 2.24 -1.22 25.58
CA ILE A 57 3.11 -2.24 24.94
C ILE A 57 4.48 -1.65 24.58
N LEU A 58 4.53 -0.38 24.16
CA LEU A 58 5.76 0.33 23.80
C LEU A 58 6.72 0.58 24.97
N ALA A 59 6.31 0.29 26.21
CA ALA A 59 7.12 0.44 27.41
C ALA A 59 7.71 -0.88 27.93
N LYS A 60 7.53 -2.02 27.23
CA LYS A 60 8.08 -3.32 27.68
C LYS A 60 9.53 -3.49 27.24
N GLU A 61 10.42 -3.75 28.20
CA GLU A 61 11.81 -4.14 27.94
C GLU A 61 11.88 -5.36 27.00
N GLY A 62 12.65 -5.24 25.91
CA GLY A 62 13.00 -6.36 25.02
C GLY A 62 12.19 -6.50 23.73
N LEU A 63 11.21 -5.62 23.46
CA LEU A 63 10.62 -5.50 22.12
C LEU A 63 11.43 -4.48 21.30
N PRO A 64 11.66 -4.72 19.98
CA PRO A 64 12.27 -3.72 19.13
C PRO A 64 11.37 -2.49 19.10
N ASP A 65 11.95 -1.32 19.35
CA ASP A 65 11.27 -0.04 19.08
C ASP A 65 10.81 -0.10 17.62
N ILE A 66 9.58 0.34 17.32
CA ILE A 66 9.19 0.50 15.92
C ILE A 66 9.99 1.69 15.43
N ASP A 67 11.20 1.36 14.98
CA ASP A 67 12.29 2.27 14.78
C ASP A 67 11.87 3.39 13.81
N GLU A 68 12.48 4.56 13.98
CA GLU A 68 12.35 5.73 13.11
C GLU A 68 12.42 5.39 11.61
N LEU A 69 12.97 4.23 11.26
CA LEU A 69 13.02 3.62 9.93
C LEU A 69 11.66 3.55 9.19
N VAL A 70 10.55 3.26 9.89
CA VAL A 70 9.20 3.27 9.27
C VAL A 70 8.75 4.71 8.99
N GLN A 71 9.14 5.66 9.84
CA GLN A 71 8.86 7.08 9.60
C GLN A 71 9.71 7.65 8.46
N ASP A 72 10.99 7.28 8.35
CA ASP A 72 11.89 7.84 7.36
C ASP A 72 11.59 7.34 5.95
N THR A 73 11.28 6.05 5.80
CA THR A 73 10.78 5.49 4.53
C THR A 73 9.47 6.17 4.09
N HIS A 74 8.58 6.46 5.05
CA HIS A 74 7.34 7.19 4.77
C HIS A 74 7.58 8.65 4.40
N LYS A 75 8.56 9.34 5.01
CA LYS A 75 8.94 10.71 4.69
C LYS A 75 9.48 10.85 3.27
N GLU A 76 10.33 9.93 2.82
CA GLU A 76 10.88 9.96 1.45
C GLU A 76 9.79 9.76 0.39
N LEU A 77 8.88 8.81 0.61
CA LEU A 77 7.74 8.58 -0.27
C LEU A 77 6.82 9.82 -0.32
N LEU A 78 6.50 10.41 0.84
CA LEU A 78 5.69 11.64 0.89
C LEU A 78 6.37 12.81 0.18
N ALA A 79 7.69 12.95 0.30
CA ALA A 79 8.45 13.99 -0.40
C ALA A 79 8.40 13.77 -1.91
N ARG A 80 8.55 12.53 -2.38
CA ARG A 80 8.42 12.20 -3.80
C ARG A 80 7.02 12.47 -4.32
N ILE A 81 5.96 12.06 -3.61
CA ILE A 81 4.56 12.31 -4.01
C ILE A 81 4.30 13.82 -4.19
N ARG A 82 4.86 14.68 -3.32
CA ARG A 82 4.73 16.13 -3.43
C ARG A 82 5.42 16.72 -4.66
N GLY A 83 6.41 16.03 -5.23
CA GLY A 83 7.18 16.46 -6.40
C GLY A 83 6.63 15.96 -7.74
N VAL A 84 5.64 15.06 -7.73
CA VAL A 84 5.04 14.52 -8.95
C VAL A 84 4.06 15.52 -9.54
N ALA A 85 4.29 15.95 -10.79
CA ALA A 85 3.48 16.97 -11.45
C ALA A 85 2.71 16.44 -12.67
N THR A 86 3.18 15.36 -13.29
CA THR A 86 2.63 14.84 -14.54
C THR A 86 2.05 13.44 -14.39
N LYS A 87 1.07 13.09 -15.26
CA LYS A 87 0.48 11.74 -15.31
C LYS A 87 1.55 10.65 -15.51
N ARG A 88 2.58 10.92 -16.33
CA ARG A 88 3.70 9.98 -16.57
C ARG A 88 4.46 9.70 -15.28
N GLU A 89 4.85 10.74 -14.54
CA GLU A 89 5.56 10.60 -13.26
C GLU A 89 4.71 9.88 -12.19
N VAL A 90 3.39 10.11 -12.15
CA VAL A 90 2.48 9.36 -11.26
C VAL A 90 2.51 7.87 -11.59
N LEU A 91 2.41 7.52 -12.87
CA LEU A 91 2.39 6.14 -13.32
C LEU A 91 3.75 5.45 -13.15
N GLU A 92 4.87 6.14 -13.37
CA GLU A 92 6.21 5.62 -13.11
C GLU A 92 6.44 5.35 -11.62
N MET A 93 5.96 6.24 -10.75
CA MET A 93 5.99 6.03 -9.31
C MET A 93 5.13 4.83 -8.89
N ALA A 94 3.89 4.76 -9.38
CA ALA A 94 3.01 3.63 -9.11
C ALA A 94 3.66 2.33 -9.57
N LEU A 95 4.21 2.28 -10.79
CA LEU A 95 4.89 1.10 -11.33
C LEU A 95 6.04 0.61 -10.44
N MET A 96 6.84 1.54 -9.92
CA MET A 96 7.93 1.22 -9.01
C MET A 96 7.40 0.59 -7.71
N LEU A 97 6.37 1.20 -7.11
CA LEU A 97 5.75 0.69 -5.88
C LEU A 97 5.13 -0.70 -6.08
N GLU A 98 4.41 -0.93 -7.18
CA GLU A 98 3.82 -2.24 -7.48
C GLU A 98 4.89 -3.33 -7.69
N LYS A 99 6.04 -3.00 -8.29
CA LYS A 99 7.16 -3.94 -8.47
C LYS A 99 7.82 -4.30 -7.14
N GLU A 100 7.99 -3.32 -6.26
CA GLU A 100 8.51 -3.53 -4.91
C GLU A 100 7.54 -4.38 -4.08
N ALA A 101 6.24 -4.08 -4.11
CA ALA A 101 5.19 -4.83 -3.42
C ALA A 101 5.09 -6.29 -3.93
N PHE A 102 5.14 -6.49 -5.25
CA PHE A 102 5.17 -7.83 -5.85
C PHE A 102 6.33 -8.67 -5.31
N THR A 103 7.52 -8.08 -5.26
CA THR A 103 8.73 -8.74 -4.76
C THR A 103 8.58 -9.05 -3.27
N LEU A 104 8.13 -8.07 -2.48
CA LEU A 104 7.92 -8.21 -1.04
C LEU A 104 6.95 -9.35 -0.70
N PHE A 105 5.80 -9.40 -1.36
CA PHE A 105 4.80 -10.44 -1.10
C PHE A 105 5.24 -11.81 -1.62
N GLY A 106 5.95 -11.86 -2.75
CA GLY A 106 6.57 -13.10 -3.24
C GLY A 106 7.58 -13.68 -2.25
N ASP A 107 8.46 -12.82 -1.72
CA ASP A 107 9.47 -13.21 -0.73
C ASP A 107 8.82 -13.61 0.61
N ALA A 108 7.78 -12.91 1.04
CA ALA A 108 7.01 -13.26 2.24
C ALA A 108 6.37 -14.63 2.07
N SER A 109 5.68 -14.87 0.94
CA SER A 109 5.07 -16.15 0.59
C SER A 109 6.06 -17.30 0.62
N ALA A 110 7.27 -17.11 0.06
CA ALA A 110 8.31 -18.13 0.03
C ALA A 110 8.82 -18.53 1.43
N LYS A 111 8.70 -17.64 2.42
CA LYS A 111 9.10 -17.86 3.81
C LYS A 111 7.97 -18.42 4.68
N MET A 112 6.74 -18.49 4.18
CA MET A 112 5.59 -18.95 4.97
C MET A 112 5.53 -20.46 5.10
N THR A 113 5.39 -20.95 6.33
CA THR A 113 5.14 -22.35 6.66
C THR A 113 3.64 -22.66 6.79
N ASN A 114 2.83 -21.67 7.18
CA ASN A 114 1.38 -21.80 7.24
C ASN A 114 0.80 -21.72 5.82
N PRO A 115 0.12 -22.79 5.33
CA PRO A 115 -0.38 -22.83 3.96
C PRO A 115 -1.49 -21.80 3.68
N ASP A 116 -2.25 -21.38 4.68
CA ASP A 116 -3.32 -20.39 4.48
C ASP A 116 -2.75 -18.96 4.42
N LEU A 117 -1.74 -18.64 5.23
CA LEU A 117 -1.02 -17.36 5.10
C LEU A 117 -0.25 -17.29 3.78
N LYS A 118 0.36 -18.41 3.37
CA LYS A 118 1.02 -18.52 2.07
C LYS A 118 0.09 -18.16 0.92
N LYS A 119 -1.14 -18.69 0.90
CA LYS A 119 -2.15 -18.37 -0.12
C LYS A 119 -2.48 -16.87 -0.17
N VAL A 120 -2.54 -16.19 0.99
CA VAL A 120 -2.82 -14.76 1.00
C VAL A 120 -1.67 -13.97 0.38
N PHE A 121 -0.41 -14.27 0.73
CA PHE A 121 0.73 -13.60 0.09
C PHE A 121 0.87 -13.92 -1.40
N ASP A 122 0.61 -15.16 -1.81
CA ASP A 122 0.54 -15.53 -3.23
C ASP A 122 -0.55 -14.76 -3.97
N PHE A 123 -1.71 -14.57 -3.32
CA PHE A 123 -2.81 -13.78 -3.86
C PHE A 123 -2.42 -12.31 -4.03
N LEU A 124 -1.88 -11.66 -2.98
CA LEU A 124 -1.43 -10.27 -3.04
C LEU A 124 -0.36 -10.05 -4.12
N ALA A 125 0.66 -10.92 -4.20
CA ALA A 125 1.65 -10.86 -5.28
C ALA A 125 0.99 -11.00 -6.67
N GLY A 126 -0.05 -11.84 -6.80
CA GLY A 126 -0.83 -11.93 -8.04
C GLY A 126 -1.52 -10.62 -8.44
N PHE A 127 -2.05 -9.86 -7.46
CA PHE A 127 -2.65 -8.55 -7.70
C PHE A 127 -1.61 -7.54 -8.17
N GLU A 128 -0.48 -7.43 -7.49
CA GLU A 128 0.53 -6.41 -7.85
C GLU A 128 1.13 -6.68 -9.22
N ARG A 129 1.29 -7.96 -9.59
CA ARG A 129 1.68 -8.33 -10.96
C ARG A 129 0.67 -7.82 -12.00
N ASN A 130 -0.63 -7.92 -11.73
CA ASN A 130 -1.65 -7.41 -12.63
C ASN A 130 -1.65 -5.87 -12.68
N HIS A 131 -1.39 -5.21 -11.55
CA HIS A 131 -1.22 -3.75 -11.48
C HIS A 131 -0.03 -3.28 -12.30
N VAL A 132 1.13 -3.95 -12.20
CA VAL A 132 2.31 -3.69 -13.04
C VAL A 132 1.94 -3.72 -14.53
N VAL A 133 1.29 -4.78 -14.99
CA VAL A 133 0.90 -4.92 -16.41
C VAL A 133 -0.07 -3.81 -16.84
N LEU A 134 -1.03 -3.46 -15.98
CA LEU A 134 -1.97 -2.38 -16.25
C LEU A 134 -1.23 -1.04 -16.39
N ILE A 135 -0.33 -0.72 -15.46
CA ILE A 135 0.40 0.55 -15.45
C ILE A 135 1.38 0.63 -16.62
N GLU A 136 2.08 -0.44 -16.97
CA GLU A 136 2.96 -0.48 -18.15
C GLU A 136 2.17 -0.23 -19.44
N LYS A 137 0.96 -0.76 -19.55
CA LYS A 137 0.06 -0.48 -20.66
C LYS A 137 -0.37 0.99 -20.70
N GLU A 138 -0.73 1.57 -19.56
CA GLU A 138 -1.11 2.98 -19.47
C GLU A 138 0.06 3.91 -19.82
N LEU A 139 1.28 3.60 -19.36
CA LEU A 139 2.51 4.34 -19.71
C LEU A 139 2.82 4.28 -21.20
N ALA A 140 2.67 3.10 -21.82
CA ALA A 140 2.89 2.93 -23.26
C ALA A 140 1.86 3.69 -24.11
N ALA A 141 0.73 4.07 -23.54
CA ALA A 141 -0.34 4.83 -24.21
C ALA A 141 -0.21 6.36 -24.03
N LEU A 142 0.82 6.86 -23.33
CA LEU A 142 1.09 8.29 -23.10
C LEU A 142 2.01 8.90 -24.16
#